data_AF-A0A1I5E9G4-F1
#
_entry.id   AF-A0A1I5E9G4-F1
#
_cell.length_a   1.000
_cell.length_b   1.000
_cell.length_c   1.000
_cell.angle_alpha   90.00
_cell.angle_beta   90.00
_cell.angle_gamma   90.00
#
_symmetry.space_group_name_H-M   'P 1'
#
loop_
_entity.id
_entity.type
_entity.pdbx_description
1 polymer ?
#
loop_
_entity_poly.entity_id
_entity_poly.type
_entity_poly.pdbx_seq_one_letter_code
_entity_poly.pdbx_strand_id
1 'polypeptide(L)'
;MNNWELLEIRESLLRDLAEFIEDNYYGTPAPHEYRRHELDVRLGKKLKFSSSYPQMTIRQRRASDLLLQVGLCGATEYALGTIEDEDQLKHGRERLVKMKGDLADLMRDYDNCLSEEERKLLLRQAKNNSNREESLKDSERDSLLKLVIGMAVGAYCYNPAALKNDAVSDITKDLEELGISISDDTVRKYLIQAAAKFPQARKA
;
A
#
# COMPACT_ATOMS: atom_id res chain seq x y z
N MET A 1 -4.74 2.68 17.60
CA MET A 1 -4.07 1.81 16.63
C MET A 1 -3.87 2.61 15.36
N ASN A 2 -2.61 2.84 15.01
CA ASN A 2 -2.28 3.57 13.78
C ASN A 2 -2.32 2.59 12.60
N ASN A 3 -2.58 3.08 11.38
CA ASN A 3 -2.71 2.24 10.18
C ASN A 3 -1.45 1.38 9.91
N TRP A 4 -0.29 1.89 10.33
CA TRP A 4 0.99 1.19 10.26
C TRP A 4 1.06 -0.09 11.11
N GLU A 5 0.47 -0.11 12.30
CA GLU A 5 0.49 -1.30 13.17
C GLU A 5 -0.30 -2.45 12.53
N LEU A 6 -1.38 -2.14 11.80
CA LEU A 6 -2.21 -3.15 11.14
C LEU A 6 -1.50 -3.84 9.98
N LEU A 7 -0.69 -3.11 9.21
CA LEU A 7 0.11 -3.68 8.12
C LEU A 7 1.18 -4.62 8.66
N GLU A 8 1.91 -4.22 9.69
CA GLU A 8 2.95 -5.05 10.29
C GLU A 8 2.40 -6.33 10.92
N ILE A 9 1.25 -6.22 11.60
CA ILE A 9 0.52 -7.38 12.12
C ILE A 9 0.13 -8.28 10.96
N ARG A 10 -0.55 -7.75 9.94
CA ARG A 10 -1.02 -8.52 8.78
C ARG A 10 0.10 -9.34 8.14
N GLU A 11 1.25 -8.74 7.86
CA GLU A 11 2.39 -9.44 7.26
C GLU A 11 2.92 -10.58 8.15
N SER A 12 2.87 -10.37 9.47
CA SER A 12 3.20 -11.43 10.44
C SER A 12 2.21 -12.59 10.36
N LEU A 13 0.90 -12.29 10.25
CA LEU A 13 -0.13 -13.32 10.12
C LEU A 13 0.02 -14.11 8.82
N LEU A 14 0.24 -13.43 7.70
CA LEU A 14 0.38 -14.10 6.40
C LEU A 14 1.57 -15.04 6.36
N ARG A 15 2.64 -14.71 7.08
CA ARG A 15 3.79 -15.59 7.20
C ARG A 15 3.47 -16.86 7.98
N ASP A 16 2.82 -16.73 9.12
CA ASP A 16 2.42 -17.89 9.91
C ASP A 16 1.47 -18.80 9.12
N LEU A 17 0.68 -18.21 8.24
CA LEU A 17 -0.28 -18.88 7.39
C LEU A 17 0.29 -19.30 6.02
N ALA A 18 1.57 -19.03 5.73
CA ALA A 18 2.13 -19.14 4.38
C ALA A 18 1.94 -20.53 3.76
N GLU A 19 2.03 -21.59 4.56
CA GLU A 19 1.85 -22.98 4.08
C GLU A 19 0.40 -23.32 3.65
N PHE A 20 -0.57 -22.48 4.02
CA PHE A 20 -1.98 -22.65 3.67
C PHE A 20 -2.48 -21.67 2.60
N ILE A 21 -1.62 -20.77 2.15
CA ILE A 21 -1.94 -19.77 1.13
C ILE A 21 -1.57 -20.35 -0.23
N GLU A 22 -2.55 -20.37 -1.14
CA GLU A 22 -2.32 -20.80 -2.52
C GLU A 22 -1.33 -19.85 -3.23
N ASP A 23 -0.51 -20.40 -4.13
CA ASP A 23 0.37 -19.58 -4.95
C ASP A 23 -0.42 -18.51 -5.69
N ASN A 24 0.08 -17.27 -5.67
CA ASN A 24 -0.57 -16.12 -6.29
C ASN A 24 -2.00 -15.83 -5.78
N TYR A 25 -2.36 -16.25 -4.57
CA TYR A 25 -3.69 -15.98 -3.98
C TYR A 25 -4.08 -14.51 -3.99
N TYR A 26 -3.12 -13.62 -3.72
CA TYR A 26 -3.33 -12.17 -3.72
C TYR A 26 -3.20 -11.54 -5.12
N GLY A 27 -2.76 -12.28 -6.14
CA GLY A 27 -2.48 -11.75 -7.46
C GLY A 27 -1.17 -10.96 -7.56
N THR A 28 -0.73 -10.75 -8.81
CA THR A 28 0.40 -9.87 -9.14
C THR A 28 -0.05 -8.92 -10.26
N PRO A 29 -0.01 -7.58 -10.10
CA PRO A 29 0.43 -6.83 -8.92
C PRO A 29 -0.56 -6.93 -7.75
N ALA A 30 -0.11 -6.49 -6.56
CA ALA A 30 -0.93 -6.50 -5.34
C ALA A 30 -2.25 -5.74 -5.59
N PRO A 31 -3.38 -6.29 -5.12
CA PRO A 31 -4.69 -5.72 -5.40
C PRO A 31 -4.84 -4.38 -4.68
N HIS A 32 -5.70 -3.50 -5.23
CA HIS A 32 -6.14 -2.28 -4.53
C HIS A 32 -6.53 -2.60 -3.08
N GLU A 33 -6.27 -1.67 -2.15
CA GLU A 33 -6.41 -1.87 -0.70
C GLU A 33 -7.75 -2.51 -0.31
N TYR A 34 -8.85 -2.08 -0.93
CA TYR A 34 -10.17 -2.69 -0.73
C TYR A 34 -10.19 -4.20 -1.01
N ARG A 35 -9.73 -4.59 -2.20
CA ARG A 35 -9.73 -5.98 -2.66
C ARG A 35 -8.76 -6.83 -1.82
N ARG A 36 -7.71 -6.23 -1.26
CA ARG A 36 -6.83 -6.88 -0.30
C ARG A 36 -7.58 -7.29 0.97
N HIS A 37 -8.38 -6.38 1.56
CA HIS A 37 -9.17 -6.67 2.75
C HIS A 37 -10.22 -7.76 2.51
N GLU A 38 -10.89 -7.77 1.35
CA GLU A 38 -11.80 -8.85 0.98
C GLU A 38 -11.10 -10.22 0.91
N LEU A 39 -9.90 -10.25 0.34
CA LEU A 39 -9.10 -11.47 0.24
C LEU A 39 -8.66 -11.95 1.63
N ASP A 40 -8.27 -11.05 2.53
CA ASP A 40 -7.94 -11.39 3.92
C ASP A 40 -9.15 -11.99 4.65
N VAL A 41 -10.36 -11.41 4.48
CA VAL A 41 -11.61 -11.97 5.02
C VAL A 41 -11.87 -13.37 4.47
N ARG A 42 -11.69 -13.55 3.17
CA ARG A 42 -11.96 -14.83 2.50
C ARG A 42 -10.98 -15.90 2.95
N LEU A 43 -9.69 -15.58 3.02
CA LEU A 43 -8.64 -16.47 3.50
C LEU A 43 -8.86 -16.82 4.97
N GLY A 44 -9.06 -15.82 5.83
CA GLY A 44 -9.32 -16.03 7.25
C GLY A 44 -10.55 -16.91 7.50
N LYS A 45 -11.66 -16.68 6.79
CA LYS A 45 -12.85 -17.57 6.84
C LYS A 45 -12.52 -18.99 6.39
N LYS A 46 -11.83 -19.13 5.26
CA LYS A 46 -11.44 -20.44 4.71
C LYS A 46 -10.62 -21.23 5.72
N LEU A 47 -9.62 -20.61 6.34
CA LEU A 47 -8.73 -21.28 7.28
C LEU A 47 -9.43 -21.56 8.63
N LYS A 48 -10.23 -20.62 9.12
CA LYS A 48 -10.94 -20.76 10.41
C LYS A 48 -12.00 -21.87 10.41
N PHE A 49 -12.79 -21.98 9.35
CA PHE A 49 -13.96 -22.85 9.32
C PHE A 49 -13.79 -24.13 8.50
N SER A 50 -12.66 -24.28 7.81
CA SER A 50 -12.40 -25.50 7.04
C SER A 50 -11.92 -26.63 7.94
N SER A 51 -12.65 -27.75 7.92
CA SER A 51 -12.20 -29.02 8.49
C SER A 51 -10.99 -29.61 7.75
N SER A 52 -10.58 -29.02 6.61
CA SER A 52 -9.50 -29.52 5.75
C SER A 52 -8.09 -29.21 6.30
N TYR A 53 -7.97 -28.46 7.40
CA TYR A 53 -6.68 -28.09 7.99
C TYR A 53 -6.52 -28.54 9.45
N PRO A 54 -6.69 -29.85 9.77
CA PRO A 54 -6.57 -30.34 11.13
C PRO A 54 -5.17 -30.10 11.75
N GLN A 55 -4.13 -30.04 10.90
CA GLN A 55 -2.72 -29.86 11.29
C GLN A 55 -2.35 -28.45 11.75
N MET A 56 -3.25 -27.45 11.63
CA MET A 56 -2.95 -26.09 12.05
C MET A 56 -2.63 -26.02 13.54
N THR A 57 -1.47 -25.47 13.86
CA THR A 57 -1.06 -25.14 15.23
C THR A 57 -2.01 -24.12 15.85
N ILE A 58 -2.01 -24.02 17.18
CA ILE A 58 -2.82 -23.02 17.90
C ILE A 58 -2.48 -21.61 17.41
N ARG A 59 -1.20 -21.30 17.23
CA ARG A 59 -0.73 -20.01 16.70
C ARG A 59 -1.30 -19.71 15.33
N GLN A 60 -1.27 -20.67 14.40
CA GLN A 60 -1.82 -20.49 13.06
C GLN A 60 -3.34 -20.31 13.08
N ARG A 61 -4.05 -21.01 13.97
CA ARG A 61 -5.50 -20.79 14.15
C ARG A 61 -5.78 -19.37 14.64
N ARG A 62 -5.03 -18.88 15.63
CA ARG A 62 -5.12 -17.48 16.10
C ARG A 62 -4.75 -16.48 15.01
N ALA A 63 -3.74 -16.78 14.21
CA ALA A 63 -3.38 -15.95 13.06
C ALA A 63 -4.51 -15.86 12.04
N SER A 64 -5.21 -16.97 11.75
CA SER A 64 -6.36 -16.99 10.83
C SER A 64 -7.57 -16.22 11.36
N ASP A 65 -7.85 -16.32 12.67
CA ASP A 65 -8.89 -15.55 13.34
C ASP A 65 -8.60 -14.05 13.29
N LEU A 66 -7.36 -13.68 13.58
CA LEU A 66 -6.92 -12.30 13.57
C LEU A 66 -6.90 -11.74 12.15
N LEU A 67 -6.48 -12.51 11.14
CA LEU A 67 -6.48 -12.08 9.73
C LEU A 67 -7.91 -11.81 9.25
N LEU A 68 -8.86 -12.67 9.60
CA LEU A 68 -10.28 -12.45 9.33
C LEU A 68 -10.74 -11.11 9.92
N GLN A 69 -10.42 -10.84 11.19
CA GLN A 69 -10.87 -9.61 11.85
C GLN A 69 -10.20 -8.37 11.27
N VAL A 70 -8.90 -8.42 10.97
CA VAL A 70 -8.16 -7.33 10.28
C VAL A 70 -8.82 -7.02 8.93
N GLY A 71 -9.10 -8.06 8.14
CA GLY A 71 -9.79 -7.91 6.86
C GLY A 71 -11.18 -7.30 7.00
N LEU A 72 -11.97 -7.73 8.00
CA LEU A 72 -13.30 -7.18 8.25
C LEU A 72 -13.25 -5.71 8.65
N CYS A 73 -12.30 -5.32 9.51
CA CYS A 73 -12.08 -3.93 9.90
C CYS A 73 -11.73 -3.06 8.68
N GLY A 74 -10.75 -3.48 7.88
CA GLY A 74 -10.33 -2.72 6.68
C GLY A 74 -11.43 -2.61 5.62
N ALA A 75 -12.16 -3.70 5.36
CA ALA A 75 -13.29 -3.67 4.43
C ALA A 75 -14.42 -2.75 4.91
N THR A 76 -14.68 -2.73 6.23
CA THR A 76 -15.70 -1.85 6.82
C THR A 76 -15.27 -0.39 6.76
N GLU A 77 -14.00 -0.09 7.09
CA GLU A 77 -13.44 1.26 6.96
C GLU A 77 -13.54 1.80 5.54
N TYR A 78 -13.18 0.98 4.55
CA TYR A 78 -13.31 1.35 3.15
C TYR A 78 -14.77 1.62 2.77
N ALA A 79 -15.70 0.72 3.12
CA ALA A 79 -17.12 0.88 2.82
C ALA A 79 -17.69 2.18 3.44
N LEU A 80 -17.29 2.51 4.67
CA LEU A 80 -17.67 3.76 5.33
C LEU A 80 -17.19 5.00 4.56
N GLY A 81 -16.06 4.93 3.85
CA GLY A 81 -15.57 6.01 3.01
C GLY A 81 -16.41 6.26 1.75
N THR A 82 -17.35 5.35 1.43
CA THR A 82 -18.21 5.43 0.23
C THR A 82 -19.68 5.73 0.55
N ILE A 83 -20.05 5.79 1.83
CA ILE A 83 -21.44 6.03 2.27
C ILE A 83 -21.67 7.54 2.39
N GLU A 84 -22.73 8.03 1.74
CA GLU A 84 -23.17 9.43 1.81
C GLU A 84 -24.20 9.68 2.94
N ASP A 85 -24.96 8.66 3.32
CA ASP A 85 -26.01 8.75 4.34
C ASP A 85 -25.43 8.81 5.77
N GLU A 86 -25.72 9.88 6.52
CA GLU A 86 -25.13 10.12 7.84
C GLU A 86 -25.54 9.08 8.89
N ASP A 87 -26.77 8.56 8.83
CA ASP A 87 -27.27 7.57 9.77
C ASP A 87 -26.59 6.21 9.55
N GLN A 88 -26.44 5.79 8.29
CA GLN A 88 -25.66 4.61 7.90
C GLN A 88 -24.19 4.77 8.29
N LEU A 89 -23.61 5.96 8.08
CA LEU A 89 -22.23 6.25 8.45
C LEU A 89 -22.03 6.13 9.97
N LYS A 90 -22.95 6.69 10.77
CA LYS A 90 -22.93 6.59 12.23
C LYS A 90 -23.02 5.14 12.69
N HIS A 91 -23.99 4.39 12.18
CA HIS A 91 -24.16 2.99 12.55
C HIS A 91 -22.94 2.13 12.16
N GLY A 92 -22.40 2.34 10.96
CA GLY A 92 -21.20 1.63 10.52
C GLY A 92 -19.96 1.99 11.36
N ARG A 93 -19.82 3.25 11.81
CA ARG A 93 -18.75 3.66 12.72
C ARG A 93 -18.87 2.99 14.09
N GLU A 94 -20.07 2.91 14.65
CA GLU A 94 -20.31 2.20 15.91
C GLU A 94 -19.92 0.71 15.79
N ARG A 95 -20.30 0.08 14.68
CA ARG A 95 -19.91 -1.30 14.37
C ARG A 95 -18.39 -1.45 14.23
N LEU A 96 -17.72 -0.53 13.54
CA LEU A 96 -16.27 -0.54 13.38
C LEU A 96 -15.55 -0.41 14.74
N VAL A 97 -16.04 0.47 15.62
CA VAL A 97 -15.49 0.62 16.98
C VAL A 97 -15.58 -0.70 17.74
N LYS A 98 -16.74 -1.37 17.68
CA LYS A 98 -16.90 -2.70 18.30
C LYS A 98 -15.91 -3.72 17.72
N MET A 99 -15.80 -3.78 16.39
CA MET A 99 -14.89 -4.72 15.71
C MET A 99 -13.42 -4.48 16.05
N LYS A 100 -13.01 -3.21 16.22
CA LYS A 100 -11.67 -2.84 16.69
C LYS A 100 -11.44 -3.21 18.15
N GLY A 101 -12.49 -3.19 18.98
CA GLY A 101 -12.45 -3.75 20.33
C GLY A 101 -12.11 -5.24 20.31
N ASP A 102 -12.88 -6.02 19.55
CA ASP A 102 -12.64 -7.47 19.40
C ASP A 102 -11.24 -7.77 18.83
N LEU A 103 -10.75 -6.90 17.94
CA LEU A 103 -9.42 -7.02 17.34
C LEU A 103 -8.31 -6.95 18.39
N ALA A 104 -8.43 -6.09 19.40
CA ALA A 104 -7.42 -5.94 20.45
C ALA A 104 -7.28 -7.21 21.30
N ASP A 105 -8.39 -7.90 21.57
CA ASP A 105 -8.36 -9.18 22.29
C ASP A 105 -7.77 -10.30 21.44
N LEU A 106 -8.11 -10.37 20.15
CA LEU A 106 -7.49 -11.33 19.22
C LEU A 106 -5.99 -11.10 19.04
N MET A 107 -5.57 -9.83 19.02
CA MET A 107 -4.15 -9.49 19.02
C MET A 107 -3.45 -9.98 20.26
N ARG A 108 -4.05 -9.82 21.45
CA ARG A 108 -3.49 -10.34 22.70
C ARG A 108 -3.39 -11.86 22.68
N ASP A 109 -4.40 -12.55 22.17
CA ASP A 109 -4.39 -14.02 22.03
C ASP A 109 -3.28 -14.50 21.08
N TYR A 110 -3.10 -13.82 19.96
CA TYR A 110 -2.04 -14.13 19.00
C TYR A 110 -0.65 -13.82 19.59
N ASP A 111 -0.51 -12.68 20.25
CA ASP A 111 0.72 -12.24 20.90
C ASP A 111 1.18 -13.22 21.99
N ASN A 112 0.25 -13.78 22.76
CA ASN A 112 0.53 -14.84 23.74
C ASN A 112 1.07 -16.15 23.11
N CYS A 113 0.92 -16.32 21.79
CA CYS A 113 1.48 -17.46 21.06
C CYS A 113 2.90 -17.20 20.53
N LEU A 114 3.42 -15.97 20.66
CA LEU A 114 4.74 -15.58 20.18
C LEU A 114 5.76 -15.59 21.33
N SER A 115 6.89 -16.25 21.12
CA SER A 115 8.05 -16.08 22.01
C SER A 115 8.67 -14.69 21.85
N GLU A 116 9.40 -14.24 22.87
CA GLU A 116 10.10 -12.95 22.85
C GLU A 116 11.06 -12.79 21.64
N GLU A 117 11.73 -13.88 21.26
CA GLU A 117 12.64 -13.86 20.10
C GLU A 117 11.87 -13.75 18.77
N GLU A 118 10.70 -14.38 18.67
CA GLU A 118 9.83 -14.25 17.51
C GLU A 118 9.23 -12.85 17.40
N ARG A 119 8.82 -12.24 18.51
CA ARG A 119 8.38 -10.83 18.55
C ARG A 119 9.46 -9.90 18.02
N LYS A 120 10.70 -10.05 18.49
CA LYS A 120 11.85 -9.26 18.01
C LYS A 120 12.11 -9.48 16.53
N LEU A 121 12.03 -10.73 16.06
CA LEU A 121 12.26 -11.06 14.66
C LEU A 121 11.21 -10.41 13.75
N LEU A 122 9.93 -10.49 14.13
CA LEU A 122 8.82 -9.89 13.41
C LEU A 122 8.97 -8.36 13.35
N LEU A 123 9.25 -7.70 14.47
CA LEU A 123 9.49 -6.25 14.51
C LEU A 123 10.67 -5.81 13.62
N ARG A 124 11.78 -6.57 13.64
CA ARG A 124 12.94 -6.27 12.79
C ARG A 124 12.62 -6.38 11.31
N GLN A 125 11.81 -7.37 10.93
CA GLN A 125 11.47 -7.62 9.53
C GLN A 125 10.38 -6.69 9.01
N ALA A 126 9.39 -6.38 9.84
CA ALA A 126 8.41 -5.33 9.57
C ALA A 126 9.12 -4.00 9.25
N LYS A 127 10.06 -3.60 10.12
CA LYS A 127 10.89 -2.42 9.89
C LYS A 127 11.71 -2.48 8.59
N ASN A 128 12.26 -3.64 8.25
CA ASN A 128 13.01 -3.82 7.01
C ASN A 128 12.11 -3.76 5.77
N ASN A 129 10.88 -4.28 5.83
CA ASN A 129 9.93 -4.23 4.73
C ASN A 129 9.39 -2.81 4.51
N SER A 130 9.08 -2.07 5.58
CA SER A 130 8.72 -0.65 5.48
C SER A 130 9.83 0.17 4.83
N ASN A 131 11.08 -0.04 5.24
CA ASN A 131 12.24 0.60 4.60
C ASN A 131 12.39 0.21 3.12
N ARG A 132 12.08 -1.04 2.76
CA ARG A 132 12.13 -1.51 1.37
C ARG A 132 11.04 -0.84 0.53
N GLU A 133 9.80 -0.77 1.01
CA GLU A 133 8.71 -0.10 0.30
C GLU A 133 8.99 1.40 0.10
N GLU A 134 9.52 2.09 1.11
CA GLU A 134 9.95 3.48 0.97
C GLU A 134 11.08 3.61 -0.07
N SER A 135 12.08 2.74 -0.02
CA SER A 135 13.18 2.75 -0.99
C SER A 135 12.71 2.42 -2.42
N LEU A 136 11.70 1.56 -2.58
CA LEU A 136 11.10 1.22 -3.87
C LEU A 136 10.27 2.39 -4.40
N LYS A 137 9.48 3.05 -3.55
CA LYS A 137 8.74 4.28 -3.92
C LYS A 137 9.69 5.39 -4.38
N ASP A 138 10.82 5.54 -3.68
CA ASP A 138 11.85 6.51 -4.08
C ASP A 138 12.52 6.11 -5.41
N SER A 139 12.79 4.82 -5.62
CA SER A 139 13.38 4.31 -6.86
C SER A 139 12.45 4.40 -8.07
N GLU A 140 11.16 4.11 -7.89
CA GLU A 140 10.13 4.25 -8.93
C GLU A 140 9.89 5.73 -9.27
N ARG A 141 9.79 6.59 -8.26
CA ARG A 141 9.70 8.04 -8.44
C ARG A 141 10.92 8.57 -9.19
N ASP A 142 12.11 8.08 -8.86
CA ASP A 142 13.35 8.46 -9.54
C ASP A 142 13.39 7.98 -10.99
N SER A 143 12.91 6.77 -11.25
CA SER A 143 12.79 6.24 -12.60
C SER A 143 11.79 7.05 -13.43
N LEU A 144 10.66 7.44 -12.84
CA LEU A 144 9.68 8.32 -13.47
C LEU A 144 10.28 9.70 -13.76
N LEU A 145 10.99 10.31 -12.81
CA LEU A 145 11.64 11.60 -13.01
C LEU A 145 12.71 11.54 -14.11
N LYS A 146 13.47 10.44 -14.21
CA LYS A 146 14.42 10.21 -15.32
C LYS A 146 13.72 10.13 -16.67
N LEU A 147 12.58 9.44 -16.75
CA LEU A 147 11.78 9.36 -17.98
C LEU A 147 11.24 10.74 -18.37
N VAL A 148 10.63 11.46 -17.42
CA VAL A 148 10.07 12.79 -17.63
C VAL A 148 11.14 13.76 -18.14
N ILE A 149 12.31 13.84 -17.50
CA ILE A 149 13.37 14.76 -17.95
C ILE A 149 13.97 14.32 -19.30
N GLY A 150 14.10 13.01 -19.56
CA GLY A 150 14.58 12.50 -20.84
C GLY A 150 13.65 12.89 -22.00
N MET A 151 12.33 12.72 -21.82
CA MET A 151 11.33 13.10 -22.82
C MET A 151 11.26 14.61 -23.01
N ALA A 152 11.29 15.39 -21.93
CA ALA A 152 11.24 16.85 -22.02
C ALA A 152 12.47 17.44 -22.75
N VAL A 153 13.67 16.91 -22.47
CA VAL A 153 14.89 17.35 -23.18
C VAL A 153 14.87 16.88 -24.64
N GLY A 154 14.45 15.64 -24.89
CA GLY A 154 14.50 15.02 -26.21
C GLY A 154 13.46 15.54 -27.20
N ALA A 155 12.20 15.65 -26.77
CA ALA A 155 11.07 16.02 -27.64
C ALA A 155 10.75 17.53 -27.59
N TYR A 156 10.90 18.16 -26.42
CA TYR A 156 10.49 19.56 -26.20
C TYR A 156 11.67 20.52 -26.02
N CYS A 157 12.90 20.06 -26.24
CA CYS A 157 14.11 20.87 -26.11
C CYS A 157 14.27 21.57 -24.74
N TYR A 158 13.72 20.99 -23.67
CA TYR A 158 13.80 21.56 -22.32
C TYR A 158 15.26 21.77 -21.90
N ASN A 159 15.61 23.01 -21.53
CA ASN A 159 16.91 23.35 -20.97
C ASN A 159 16.76 23.96 -19.55
N PRO A 160 17.24 23.27 -18.49
CA PRO A 160 17.12 23.76 -17.12
C PRO A 160 17.98 24.99 -16.83
N ALA A 161 18.99 25.29 -17.65
CA ALA A 161 19.85 26.47 -17.52
C ALA A 161 19.33 27.68 -18.31
N ALA A 162 18.29 27.52 -19.13
CA ALA A 162 17.75 28.60 -19.94
C ALA A 162 16.85 29.53 -19.10
N LEU A 163 16.98 30.84 -19.30
CA LEU A 163 16.13 31.86 -18.67
C LEU A 163 14.66 31.78 -19.13
N LYS A 164 14.44 31.28 -20.35
CA LYS A 164 13.12 31.03 -20.94
C LYS A 164 13.08 29.62 -21.50
N ASN A 165 11.95 28.96 -21.28
CA ASN A 165 11.79 27.56 -21.65
C ASN A 165 10.33 27.34 -22.06
N ASP A 166 10.13 27.24 -23.37
CA ASP A 166 8.80 27.08 -23.99
C ASP A 166 8.28 25.64 -23.84
N ALA A 167 9.16 24.69 -23.46
CA ALA A 167 8.80 23.29 -23.27
C ALA A 167 7.70 23.09 -22.22
N VAL A 168 7.60 23.97 -21.21
CA VAL A 168 6.54 23.87 -20.19
C VAL A 168 5.17 24.05 -20.84
N SER A 169 4.99 25.11 -21.62
CA SER A 169 3.73 25.39 -22.31
C SER A 169 3.45 24.36 -23.41
N ASP A 170 4.47 23.92 -24.13
CA ASP A 170 4.32 22.93 -25.20
C ASP A 170 3.88 21.56 -24.62
N ILE A 171 4.51 21.11 -23.53
CA ILE A 171 4.12 19.88 -22.83
C ILE A 171 2.68 19.99 -22.32
N THR A 172 2.30 21.11 -21.69
CA THR A 172 0.93 21.29 -21.20
C THR A 172 -0.08 21.20 -22.34
N LYS A 173 0.19 21.89 -23.45
CA LYS A 173 -0.69 21.88 -24.61
C LYS A 173 -0.84 20.48 -25.23
N ASP A 174 0.26 19.76 -25.40
CA ASP A 174 0.22 18.40 -25.96
C ASP A 174 -0.55 17.43 -25.03
N LEU A 175 -0.45 17.60 -23.71
CA LEU A 175 -1.24 16.84 -22.74
C LEU A 175 -2.73 17.22 -22.80
N GLU A 176 -3.06 18.49 -22.96
CA GLU A 176 -4.43 18.96 -23.13
C GLU A 176 -5.08 18.41 -24.42
N GLU A 177 -4.33 18.34 -25.53
CA GLU A 177 -4.79 17.74 -26.79
C GLU A 177 -5.13 16.25 -26.63
N LEU A 178 -4.51 15.57 -25.65
CA LEU A 178 -4.80 14.19 -25.27
C LEU A 178 -5.89 14.06 -24.19
N GLY A 179 -6.51 15.17 -23.76
CA GLY A 179 -7.53 15.20 -22.71
C GLY A 179 -6.96 15.09 -21.29
N ILE A 180 -5.66 15.32 -21.10
CA ILE A 180 -4.97 15.26 -19.80
C ILE A 180 -4.74 16.69 -19.30
N SER A 181 -5.59 17.14 -18.37
CA SER A 181 -5.46 18.47 -17.77
C SER A 181 -4.37 18.50 -16.70
N ILE A 182 -3.31 19.27 -16.92
CA ILE A 182 -2.25 19.56 -15.94
C ILE A 182 -1.85 21.02 -16.03
N SER A 183 -1.50 21.66 -14.91
CA SER A 183 -1.06 23.07 -14.94
C SER A 183 0.42 23.21 -15.29
N ASP A 184 0.78 24.31 -15.96
CA ASP A 184 2.17 24.71 -16.21
C ASP A 184 3.03 24.69 -14.95
N ASP A 185 2.49 25.12 -13.81
CA ASP A 185 3.19 25.10 -12.52
C ASP A 185 3.54 23.68 -12.07
N THR A 186 2.63 22.72 -12.33
CA THR A 186 2.86 21.32 -12.00
C THR A 186 3.93 20.72 -12.91
N VAL A 187 3.84 20.96 -14.21
CA VAL A 187 4.86 20.54 -15.19
C VAL A 187 6.23 21.11 -14.82
N ARG A 188 6.30 22.43 -14.59
CA ARG A 188 7.52 23.14 -14.18
C ARG A 188 8.11 22.57 -12.90
N LYS A 189 7.28 22.32 -11.88
CA LYS A 189 7.71 21.73 -10.61
C LYS A 189 8.40 20.38 -10.81
N TYR A 190 7.81 19.49 -11.60
CA TYR A 190 8.39 18.16 -11.86
C TYR A 190 9.66 18.22 -12.71
N LEU A 191 9.72 19.11 -13.70
CA LEU A 191 10.93 19.31 -14.52
C LEU A 191 12.08 19.87 -13.70
N ILE A 192 11.83 20.85 -12.83
CA ILE A 192 12.85 21.37 -11.89
C ILE A 192 13.33 20.27 -10.94
N GLN A 193 12.38 19.51 -10.36
CA GLN A 193 12.72 18.40 -9.47
C GLN A 193 13.60 17.36 -10.18
N ALA A 194 13.24 16.99 -11.41
CA ALA A 194 13.98 16.01 -12.19
C ALA A 194 15.36 16.54 -12.61
N ALA A 195 15.46 17.80 -13.06
CA ALA A 195 16.73 18.43 -13.46
C ALA A 195 17.70 18.60 -12.28
N ALA A 196 17.19 18.92 -11.09
CA ALA A 196 18.00 19.02 -9.88
C ALA A 196 18.59 17.65 -9.47
N LYS A 197 17.81 16.58 -9.64
CA LYS A 197 18.21 15.22 -9.23
C LYS A 197 19.05 14.51 -10.28
N PHE A 198 18.82 14.79 -11.55
CA PHE A 198 19.50 14.18 -12.70
C PHE A 198 20.05 15.28 -13.62
N PRO A 199 21.13 15.98 -13.19
CA PRO A 199 21.75 17.00 -14.02
C PRO A 199 22.24 16.38 -15.33
N GLN A 200 21.82 16.97 -16.44
CA GLN A 200 22.14 16.49 -17.78
C GLN A 200 23.64 16.67 -18.05
N ALA A 201 24.44 15.61 -17.88
CA ALA A 201 25.79 15.57 -18.38
C ALA A 201 25.74 15.37 -19.91
N ARG A 202 25.80 16.46 -20.68
CA ARG A 202 26.08 16.35 -22.12
C ARG A 202 27.44 15.66 -22.28
N LYS A 203 27.46 14.40 -22.71
CA LYS A 203 28.63 13.90 -23.45
C LYS A 203 28.64 14.66 -24.77
N ALA A 204 29.73 15.40 -24.96
CA ALA A 204 30.04 16.15 -26.17
C ALA A 204 30.03 15.26 -27.42
#